data_AF-A0A969GAH2-F1
#
_entry.id   AF-A0A969GAH2-F1
#
_cell.length_a   1.000
_cell.length_b   1.000
_cell.length_c   1.000
_cell.angle_alpha   90.00
_cell.angle_beta   90.00
_cell.angle_gamma   90.00
#
_symmetry.space_group_name_H-M   'P 1'
#
loop_
_entity.id
_entity.type
_entity.pdbx_description
1 polymer ?
#
loop_
_entity_poly.entity_id
_entity_poly.type
_entity_poly.pdbx_seq_one_letter_code
_entity_poly.pdbx_strand_id
1 'polypeptide(L)'
;MPDLLKATQPFLGNQFDDGLKLWYEYEFLPRSIMPQFTTKAHELARQYWLHGCIIQTKDKQNTALIQVNYTKNQVKIVVIGETQTRRKFLNEIQRYFVVLNERLEPKPTMLIFMRIIQIFRLIMNCCWKRKEMATERFV
;
A
#
# COMPACT_ATOMS: atom_id res chain seq x y z
N MET A 1 5.21 -17.08 15.99
CA MET A 1 4.70 -15.94 16.78
C MET A 1 5.04 -14.62 16.05
N PRO A 2 4.06 -13.79 15.69
CA PRO A 2 4.28 -12.51 14.99
C PRO A 2 4.92 -11.39 15.85
N ASP A 3 4.85 -11.50 17.19
CA ASP A 3 5.33 -10.45 18.11
C ASP A 3 6.86 -10.40 18.31
N LEU A 4 7.59 -11.34 17.72
CA LEU A 4 9.07 -11.38 17.76
C LEU A 4 9.72 -10.78 16.50
N LEU A 5 8.95 -10.09 15.67
CA LEU A 5 9.46 -9.51 14.43
C LEU A 5 10.24 -8.23 14.70
N LYS A 6 11.37 -8.06 13.98
CA LYS A 6 12.16 -6.83 14.03
C LYS A 6 11.28 -5.64 13.67
N ALA A 7 11.39 -4.54 14.42
CA ALA A 7 10.67 -3.30 14.14
C ALA A 7 11.15 -2.63 12.84
N THR A 8 12.44 -2.82 12.51
CA THR A 8 13.09 -2.14 11.40
C THR A 8 12.70 -2.75 10.05
N GLN A 9 12.16 -1.91 9.17
CA GLN A 9 11.91 -2.26 7.78
C GLN A 9 13.24 -2.56 7.08
N PRO A 10 13.34 -3.64 6.29
CA PRO A 10 14.53 -3.90 5.47
C PRO A 10 14.72 -2.81 4.41
N PHE A 11 15.96 -2.60 3.95
CA PHE A 11 16.21 -1.69 2.84
C PHE A 11 15.57 -2.25 1.57
N LEU A 12 14.55 -1.56 1.05
CA LEU A 12 13.78 -2.00 -0.13
C LEU A 12 14.27 -1.35 -1.44
N GLY A 13 15.13 -0.33 -1.39
CA GLY A 13 15.51 0.45 -2.57
C GLY A 13 14.31 1.06 -3.32
N ASN A 14 14.53 1.47 -4.57
CA ASN A 14 13.52 2.14 -5.42
C ASN A 14 12.70 1.16 -6.28
N GLN A 15 12.86 -0.15 -6.06
CA GLN A 15 12.24 -1.18 -6.91
C GLN A 15 10.71 -1.16 -6.91
N PHE A 16 10.09 -0.56 -5.88
CA PHE A 16 8.64 -0.45 -5.73
C PHE A 16 8.06 0.88 -6.22
N ASP A 17 8.88 1.84 -6.65
CA ASP A 17 8.38 3.17 -7.04
C ASP A 17 7.46 3.11 -8.26
N ASP A 18 7.73 2.15 -9.16
CA ASP A 18 7.04 1.95 -10.43
C ASP A 18 5.92 0.88 -10.39
N GLY A 19 5.61 0.37 -9.20
CA GLY A 19 4.58 -0.65 -8.99
C GLY A 19 3.14 -0.16 -9.10
N LEU A 20 2.22 -1.11 -9.20
CA LEU A 20 0.79 -0.87 -9.05
C LEU A 20 0.49 -0.62 -7.58
N LYS A 21 -0.08 0.55 -7.26
CA LYS A 21 -0.26 1.02 -5.88
C LYS A 21 -1.74 0.99 -5.49
N LEU A 22 -2.02 0.38 -4.35
CA LEU A 22 -3.33 0.29 -3.73
C LEU A 22 -3.19 0.68 -2.26
N TRP A 23 -3.94 1.70 -1.83
CA TRP A 23 -3.95 2.14 -0.44
C TRP A 23 -5.34 1.92 0.16
N TYR A 24 -5.35 1.54 1.43
CA TYR A 24 -6.52 1.54 2.27
C TYR A 24 -6.36 2.60 3.36
N GLU A 25 -7.35 3.45 3.49
CA GLU A 25 -7.44 4.43 4.58
C GLU A 25 -8.51 3.99 5.55
N TYR A 26 -8.11 3.86 6.82
CA TYR A 26 -8.97 3.43 7.90
C TYR A 26 -9.22 4.62 8.83
N GLU A 27 -10.44 4.74 9.33
CA GLU A 27 -10.70 5.64 10.45
C GLU A 27 -9.99 5.11 11.71
N PHE A 28 -10.11 3.80 11.95
CA PHE A 28 -9.40 3.08 13.00
C PHE A 28 -8.72 1.84 12.42
N LEU A 29 -7.38 1.78 12.49
CA LEU A 29 -6.61 0.65 11.99
C LEU A 29 -6.31 -0.36 13.11
N PRO A 30 -6.89 -1.58 13.06
CA PRO A 30 -6.62 -2.58 14.10
C PRO A 30 -5.15 -3.01 14.07
N ARG A 31 -4.51 -3.06 15.25
CA ARG A 31 -3.14 -3.58 15.39
C ARG A 31 -3.01 -5.06 14.98
N SER A 32 -4.11 -5.80 15.00
CA SER A 32 -4.18 -7.20 14.61
C SER A 32 -4.19 -7.44 13.09
N ILE A 33 -4.34 -6.39 12.27
CA ILE A 33 -4.45 -6.56 10.81
C ILE A 33 -3.23 -7.22 10.19
N MET A 34 -2.02 -6.79 10.59
CA MET A 34 -0.76 -7.35 10.10
C MET A 34 -0.51 -8.78 10.57
N PRO A 35 -0.66 -9.11 11.87
CA PRO A 35 -0.58 -10.50 12.34
C PRO A 35 -1.56 -11.45 11.62
N GLN A 36 -2.81 -11.02 11.43
CA GLN A 36 -3.82 -11.82 10.74
C GLN A 36 -3.48 -12.01 9.27
N PHE A 37 -3.08 -10.93 8.58
CA PHE A 37 -2.62 -10.99 7.20
C PHE A 37 -1.42 -11.93 7.03
N THR A 38 -0.41 -11.78 7.88
CA THR A 38 0.83 -12.58 7.86
C THR A 38 0.53 -14.07 8.01
N THR A 39 -0.37 -14.43 8.93
CA THR A 39 -0.78 -15.82 9.13
C THR A 39 -1.46 -16.40 7.88
N LYS A 40 -2.30 -15.61 7.21
CA LYS A 40 -3.00 -16.04 5.99
C LYS A 40 -2.07 -16.11 4.78
N ALA A 41 -1.15 -15.16 4.64
CA ALA A 41 -0.23 -15.04 3.52
C ALA A 41 1.08 -15.84 3.72
N HIS A 42 1.15 -16.71 4.72
CA HIS A 42 2.42 -17.28 5.17
C HIS A 42 3.16 -18.09 4.10
N GLU A 43 2.42 -18.80 3.25
CA GLU A 43 2.98 -19.58 2.14
C GLU A 43 3.64 -18.73 1.06
N LEU A 44 3.19 -17.49 0.90
CA LEU A 44 3.65 -16.58 -0.16
C LEU A 44 4.70 -15.60 0.34
N ALA A 45 4.95 -15.56 1.64
CA ALA A 45 5.78 -14.52 2.17
C ALA A 45 7.27 -14.85 2.12
N ARG A 46 8.02 -13.84 1.72
CA ARG A 46 9.47 -13.87 1.65
C ARG A 46 10.10 -13.28 2.90
N GLN A 47 9.52 -12.20 3.42
CA GLN A 47 10.07 -11.46 4.55
C GLN A 47 8.97 -10.70 5.31
N TYR A 48 9.13 -10.56 6.63
CA TYR A 48 8.20 -9.85 7.49
C TYR A 48 8.94 -8.96 8.50
N TRP A 49 8.27 -7.89 8.90
CA TRP A 49 8.62 -7.05 10.04
C TRP A 49 7.32 -6.58 10.71
N LEU A 50 7.43 -5.91 11.86
CA LEU A 50 6.27 -5.53 12.67
C LEU A 50 5.20 -4.73 11.90
N HIS A 51 5.64 -3.94 10.93
CA HIS A 51 4.80 -2.98 10.19
C HIS A 51 4.64 -3.34 8.72
N GLY A 52 5.01 -4.54 8.29
CA GLY A 52 4.89 -4.89 6.89
C GLY A 52 5.46 -6.25 6.53
N CYS A 53 5.24 -6.60 5.28
CA CYS A 53 5.76 -7.84 4.72
C CYS A 53 5.98 -7.72 3.23
N ILE A 54 6.84 -8.59 2.73
CA ILE A 54 7.05 -8.81 1.31
C ILE A 54 6.53 -10.20 1.01
N ILE A 55 5.58 -10.27 0.07
CA ILE A 55 5.06 -11.52 -0.46
C ILE A 55 5.45 -11.65 -1.92
N GLN A 56 5.63 -12.88 -2.38
CA GLN A 56 6.06 -13.20 -3.72
C GLN A 56 5.22 -14.38 -4.24
N THR A 57 4.85 -14.32 -5.52
CA THR A 57 4.15 -15.43 -6.17
C THR A 57 5.04 -16.67 -6.24
N LYS A 58 4.43 -17.87 -6.30
CA LYS A 58 5.17 -19.15 -6.35
C LYS A 58 6.11 -19.25 -7.57
N ASP A 59 5.71 -18.64 -8.68
CA ASP A 59 6.49 -18.51 -9.93
C ASP A 59 7.60 -17.43 -9.87
N LYS A 60 7.70 -16.68 -8.76
CA LYS A 60 8.63 -15.57 -8.53
C LYS A 60 8.49 -14.38 -9.47
N GLN A 61 7.46 -14.33 -10.32
CA GLN A 61 7.27 -13.28 -11.32
C GLN A 61 6.73 -11.97 -10.72
N ASN A 62 5.98 -12.05 -9.62
CA ASN A 62 5.38 -10.88 -8.98
C ASN A 62 5.77 -10.81 -7.51
N THR A 63 6.07 -9.60 -7.05
CA THR A 63 6.40 -9.31 -5.66
C THR A 63 5.49 -8.17 -5.19
N ALA A 64 4.93 -8.32 -4.00
CA ALA A 64 4.13 -7.28 -3.37
C ALA A 64 4.73 -6.86 -2.04
N LEU A 65 4.81 -5.56 -1.85
CA LEU A 65 5.15 -4.90 -0.60
C LEU A 65 3.86 -4.47 0.08
N ILE A 66 3.63 -4.95 1.29
CA ILE A 66 2.54 -4.53 2.15
C ILE A 66 3.15 -3.80 3.34
N GLN A 67 2.76 -2.56 3.54
CA GLN A 67 3.22 -1.71 4.62
C GLN A 67 2.05 -1.12 5.37
N VAL A 68 2.18 -1.06 6.68
CA VAL A 68 1.19 -0.47 7.57
C VAL A 68 1.78 0.74 8.25
N ASN A 69 1.04 1.84 8.17
CA ASN A 69 1.33 3.06 8.89
C ASN A 69 0.22 3.31 9.92
N TYR A 70 0.48 2.92 11.16
CA TYR A 70 -0.46 3.12 12.27
C TYR A 70 -0.63 4.60 12.65
N THR A 71 0.35 5.46 12.35
CA THR A 71 0.22 6.91 12.60
C THR A 71 -0.78 7.57 11.64
N LYS A 72 -0.87 7.07 10.41
CA LYS A 72 -1.79 7.57 9.38
C LYS A 72 -3.04 6.70 9.23
N ASN A 73 -3.17 5.62 9.98
CA ASN A 73 -4.20 4.58 9.80
C ASN A 73 -4.32 4.11 8.33
N GLN A 74 -3.17 3.85 7.70
CA GLN A 74 -3.10 3.49 6.29
C GLN A 74 -2.42 2.15 6.08
N VAL A 75 -2.96 1.35 5.16
CA VAL A 75 -2.28 0.17 4.61
C VAL A 75 -1.91 0.47 3.17
N LYS A 76 -0.62 0.35 2.84
CA LYS A 76 -0.08 0.56 1.50
C LYS A 76 0.33 -0.76 0.91
N ILE A 77 -0.17 -1.05 -0.28
CA ILE A 77 0.16 -2.25 -1.04
C ILE A 77 0.75 -1.79 -2.36
N VAL A 78 1.92 -2.32 -2.68
CA VAL A 78 2.63 -2.01 -3.92
C VAL A 78 3.04 -3.30 -4.58
N VAL A 79 2.56 -3.55 -5.81
CA VAL A 79 2.84 -4.77 -6.56
C VAL A 79 3.74 -4.46 -7.74
N ILE A 80 4.85 -5.19 -7.85
CA ILE A 80 5.80 -5.15 -8.96
C ILE A 80 5.91 -6.53 -9.60
N GLY A 81 6.31 -6.56 -10.87
CA GLY A 81 6.41 -7.80 -11.64
C GLY A 81 5.84 -7.64 -13.03
N GLU A 82 5.43 -8.75 -13.60
CA GLU A 82 4.94 -8.81 -14.98
C GLU A 82 3.58 -8.11 -15.14
N THR A 83 3.46 -7.28 -16.18
CA THR A 83 2.29 -6.42 -16.40
C THR A 83 0.98 -7.19 -16.56
N GLN A 84 1.04 -8.38 -17.16
CA GLN A 84 -0.14 -9.22 -17.40
C GLN A 84 -0.66 -9.88 -16.12
N THR A 85 0.24 -10.30 -15.23
CA THR A 85 -0.08 -11.09 -14.04
C THR A 85 -0.16 -10.25 -12.76
N ARG A 86 0.45 -9.06 -12.71
CA ARG A 86 0.42 -8.16 -11.53
C ARG A 86 -0.99 -7.77 -11.07
N ARG A 87 -1.93 -7.57 -12.00
CA ARG A 87 -3.31 -7.18 -11.65
C ARG A 87 -4.05 -8.34 -10.99
N LYS A 88 -3.83 -9.56 -11.51
CA LYS A 88 -4.37 -10.79 -10.92
C LYS A 88 -3.83 -10.98 -9.50
N PHE A 89 -2.54 -10.76 -9.30
CA PHE A 89 -1.92 -10.85 -7.98
C PHE A 89 -2.44 -9.78 -7.01
N LEU A 90 -2.61 -8.53 -7.45
CA LEU A 90 -3.24 -7.50 -6.62
C LEU A 90 -4.67 -7.89 -6.20
N ASN A 91 -5.46 -8.44 -7.12
CA ASN A 91 -6.83 -8.90 -6.81
C ASN A 91 -6.84 -10.03 -5.78
N GLU A 92 -5.85 -10.92 -5.81
CA GLU A 92 -5.68 -11.97 -4.80
C GLU A 92 -5.39 -11.37 -3.42
N ILE A 93 -4.46 -10.42 -3.33
CA ILE A 93 -4.17 -9.67 -2.10
C ILE A 93 -5.43 -8.95 -1.60
N GLN A 94 -6.16 -8.31 -2.51
CA GLN A 94 -7.40 -7.60 -2.20
C GLN A 94 -8.44 -8.52 -1.58
N ARG A 95 -8.58 -9.76 -2.05
CA ARG A 95 -9.52 -10.75 -1.46
C ARG A 95 -9.18 -11.04 0.00
N TYR A 96 -7.89 -11.15 0.35
CA TYR A 96 -7.51 -11.30 1.76
C TYR A 96 -7.95 -10.10 2.59
N PHE A 97 -7.73 -8.88 2.10
CA PHE A 97 -8.16 -7.66 2.81
C PHE A 97 -9.67 -7.51 2.90
N VAL A 98 -10.43 -7.95 1.88
CA VAL A 98 -11.90 -7.99 1.96
C VAL A 98 -12.34 -8.81 3.17
N VAL A 99 -11.83 -10.04 3.30
CA VAL A 99 -12.17 -10.93 4.42
C VAL A 99 -11.70 -10.35 5.77
N LEU A 100 -10.50 -9.76 5.82
CA LEU A 100 -10.00 -9.12 7.05
C LEU A 100 -10.87 -7.92 7.47
N ASN A 101 -11.38 -7.17 6.50
CA ASN A 101 -12.18 -5.98 6.73
C ASN A 101 -13.68 -6.27 6.91
N GLU A 102 -14.14 -7.50 6.73
CA GLU A 102 -15.57 -7.88 6.89
C GLU A 102 -16.10 -7.53 8.28
N ARG A 103 -15.27 -7.67 9.32
CA ARG A 103 -15.64 -7.43 10.72
C ARG A 103 -15.42 -5.99 11.18
N LEU A 104 -14.92 -5.12 10.31
CA LEU A 104 -14.63 -3.72 10.64
C LEU A 104 -15.80 -2.81 10.25
N GLU A 105 -16.15 -1.93 11.18
CA GLU A 105 -17.09 -0.84 10.98
C GLU A 105 -16.47 0.44 11.57
N PRO A 106 -16.34 1.52 10.78
CA PRO A 106 -16.70 1.66 9.37
C PRO A 106 -15.73 0.94 8.40
N LYS A 107 -16.17 0.74 7.15
CA LYS A 107 -15.35 0.12 6.10
C LYS A 107 -14.24 1.07 5.65
N PRO A 108 -13.03 0.57 5.35
CA PRO A 108 -11.94 1.41 4.88
C PRO A 108 -12.19 1.96 3.48
N THR A 109 -11.70 3.17 3.24
CA THR A 109 -11.72 3.79 1.92
C THR A 109 -10.56 3.25 1.09
N MET A 110 -10.85 2.85 -0.16
CA MET A 110 -9.87 2.26 -1.06
C MET A 110 -9.42 3.30 -2.10
N LEU A 111 -8.11 3.56 -2.16
CA LEU A 111 -7.50 4.47 -3.12
C LEU A 111 -6.59 3.68 -4.07
N ILE A 112 -7.01 3.61 -5.33
CA ILE A 112 -6.25 2.94 -6.40
C ILE A 112 -5.48 3.99 -7.19
N PHE A 113 -4.15 3.90 -7.16
CA PHE A 113 -3.29 4.79 -7.94
C PHE A 113 -2.92 4.08 -9.25
N MET A 114 -3.71 4.32 -10.29
CA MET A 114 -3.33 3.96 -11.64
C MET A 114 -2.22 4.89 -12.16
N ARG A 115 -1.23 4.32 -12.85
CA ARG A 115 -0.08 5.05 -13.43
C ARG A 115 -0.46 6.26 -14.30
N ILE A 116 -1.68 6.29 -14.86
CA ILE A 116 -2.16 7.38 -15.72
C ILE A 116 -2.24 8.73 -14.95
N ILE A 117 -2.38 8.71 -13.63
CA ILE A 117 -2.60 9.92 -12.82
C ILE A 117 -1.29 10.66 -12.47
N GLN A 118 -0.10 10.11 -12.76
CA GLN A 118 1.15 10.87 -12.54
C GLN A 118 1.18 12.18 -13.34
N ILE A 119 0.51 12.24 -14.50
CA ILE A 119 0.36 13.48 -15.28
C ILE A 119 -0.50 14.51 -14.53
N PHE A 120 -1.56 14.08 -13.84
CA PHE A 120 -2.43 15.01 -13.10
C PHE A 120 -1.77 15.60 -11.85
N ARG A 121 -0.85 14.89 -11.20
CA ARG A 121 -0.13 15.42 -10.03
C ARG A 121 0.83 16.55 -10.40
N LEU A 122 1.39 16.54 -11.61
CA LEU A 122 2.16 17.64 -12.19
C LEU A 122 1.27 18.84 -12.53
N ILE A 123 0.09 18.61 -13.11
CA ILE A 123 -0.85 19.69 -13.47
C ILE A 123 -1.43 20.36 -12.20
N MET A 124 -1.79 19.58 -11.18
CA MET A 124 -2.33 20.12 -9.92
C MET A 124 -1.29 20.92 -9.12
N ASN A 125 -0.02 20.50 -9.10
CA ASN A 125 1.04 21.28 -8.46
C ASN A 125 1.34 22.59 -9.23
N CYS A 126 1.21 22.61 -10.56
CA CYS A 126 1.29 23.85 -11.34
C CYS A 126 0.09 24.79 -11.11
N CYS A 127 -1.12 24.25 -10.96
CA CYS A 127 -2.32 25.05 -10.70
C CYS A 127 -2.36 25.61 -9.27
N TRP A 128 -1.83 24.89 -8.27
CA TRP A 128 -1.81 25.37 -6.89
C TRP A 128 -0.80 26.53 -6.70
N LYS A 129 0.42 26.41 -7.26
CA LYS A 129 1.47 27.44 -7.13
C LYS A 129 1.14 28.76 -7.84
N ARG A 130 0.19 28.77 -8.78
CA ARG A 130 -0.26 29.99 -9.48
C ARG A 130 -1.31 30.79 -8.69
N LYS A 131 -1.99 30.19 -7.70
CA LYS A 131 -2.96 30.91 -6.85
C LYS A 131 -2.31 31.67 -5.69
N GLU A 132 -1.15 31.25 -5.19
CA GLU A 132 -0.45 31.98 -4.11
C GLU A 132 0.23 33.27 -4.60
N MET A 133 0.72 33.33 -5.84
CA MET A 133 1.36 34.55 -6.38
C MET A 133 0.38 35.65 -6.83
N ALA A 134 -0.93 35.39 -6.84
CA ALA A 134 -1.94 36.38 -7.26
C ALA A 134 -2.45 37.24 -6.10
N THR A 135 -2.16 36.88 -4.84
CA THR A 135 -2.73 37.54 -3.65
C THR A 135 -1.73 38.50 -2.98
N GLU A 136 -0.46 38.52 -3.39
CA GLU A 136 0.59 39.38 -2.83
C GLU A 136 0.85 40.68 -3.62
N ARG A 137 -0.06 41.11 -4.49
CA ARG A 137 0.04 42.41 -5.21
C ARG A 137 -0.99 43.46 -4.82
N PHE A 138 -1.78 43.21 -3.78
CA PHE A 138 -2.75 44.18 -3.25
C PHE A 138 -2.79 44.13 -1.72
N VAL A 139 -1.66 44.41 -1.07
CA VAL A 139 -1.59 45.14 0.22
C VAL A 139 -0.31 45.96 0.20
#